data_AF-A0A971A7R2-F1
#
_entry.id   AF-A0A971A7R2-F1
#
_cell.length_a   1.000
_cell.length_b   1.000
_cell.length_c   1.000
_cell.angle_alpha   90.00
_cell.angle_beta   90.00
_cell.angle_gamma   90.00
#
_symmetry.space_group_name_H-M   'P 1'
#
loop_
_entity.id
_entity.type
_entity.pdbx_description
1 polymer ?
#
loop_
_entity_poly.entity_id
_entity_poly.type
_entity_poly.pdbx_seq_one_letter_code
_entity_poly.pdbx_strand_id
1 'polypeptide(L)'
;MKRIISGFLVLILAIATFASCSPIPSETGSDIQTQIISTTIPKAEGPIDESIVVFADPLLEELVSTATGRTEGDISQIEAEGVTYLNLSNQWRKELYPDQKISKLQGLEYFRNLKSLDLSDHDISDIAVINNLTNLEELNLSGNPISDISPLSSLKSLKMLILSGCMANNYAPLSNLDNLEILVLNKASISDVSVLKLLKNLKQLYLAGSKVSNYFPLAEIYPYLEIKDFTLERSLEGLGFQFENDNQAIFDSESASIRINHLEWGQPPDEWMNNSVRTVFGSENAKIDIGYYPEFDTYVTMAFVEGEMVLNYLYFRSDESYGFGHGDRNSSEETVLEIFPNEKESDDILQIPIQIHEKILTETFSMDARSLFYLPFNETDVVSEANNIYEMLGFTFLDYKGTYFYEELNPHMFELSIHKSQWDGNAPEENRVDWNMAFIDYDVNGYQLRMLYYEAENKFDVQIERDGAEAAFTFYPDSDEYGWEYPDLQTAHRIFNDAFGTKAKEMYHWPADYLESVLQERFGMGFEALFGFFD
;
A
#
# COMPACT_ATOMS: atom_id res chain seq x y z
N MET A 1 33.46 29.51 -16.65
CA MET A 1 33.20 28.56 -15.54
C MET A 1 31.69 28.63 -15.29
N LYS A 2 30.90 27.69 -15.82
CA LYS A 2 30.43 26.44 -15.16
C LYS A 2 29.66 26.76 -13.86
N ARG A 3 28.39 26.39 -13.65
CA ARG A 3 27.47 25.42 -14.30
C ARG A 3 26.00 25.78 -13.94
N ILE A 4 25.11 25.44 -14.88
CA ILE A 4 23.63 25.44 -14.85
C ILE A 4 23.18 24.00 -14.53
N ILE A 5 22.08 23.80 -13.79
CA ILE A 5 21.05 22.79 -14.10
C ILE A 5 19.67 23.38 -13.72
N SER A 6 18.80 23.46 -14.72
CA SER A 6 17.40 23.87 -14.64
C SER A 6 16.51 22.65 -14.40
N GLY A 7 15.56 22.72 -13.47
CA GLY A 7 14.43 21.79 -13.38
C GLY A 7 13.21 22.41 -14.07
N PHE A 8 12.72 21.76 -15.13
CA PHE A 8 11.42 22.06 -15.73
C PHE A 8 10.44 21.01 -15.22
N LEU A 9 9.52 21.41 -14.33
CA LEU A 9 8.36 20.63 -13.93
C LEU A 9 7.21 21.04 -14.86
N VAL A 10 6.72 20.12 -15.70
CA VAL A 10 5.52 20.36 -16.52
C VAL A 10 4.30 20.08 -15.66
N LEU A 11 3.66 21.15 -15.21
CA LEU A 11 2.40 21.14 -14.48
C LEU A 11 1.24 20.97 -15.49
N ILE A 12 0.63 19.79 -15.58
CA ILE A 12 -0.64 19.61 -16.33
C ILE A 12 -1.80 19.87 -15.36
N LEU A 13 -2.33 21.11 -15.37
CA LEU A 13 -3.58 21.45 -14.72
C LEU A 13 -4.76 21.11 -15.65
N ALA A 14 -5.60 20.15 -15.25
CA ALA A 14 -6.92 19.96 -15.85
C ALA A 14 -7.92 20.94 -15.19
N ILE A 15 -8.18 22.08 -15.82
CA ILE A 15 -9.32 22.95 -15.44
C ILE A 15 -10.45 22.74 -16.43
N ALA A 16 -11.55 22.16 -15.95
CA ALA A 16 -12.85 22.22 -16.61
C ALA A 16 -13.52 23.57 -16.30
N THR A 17 -13.79 24.40 -17.30
CA THR A 17 -14.79 25.48 -17.17
C THR A 17 -15.67 25.60 -18.41
N PHE A 18 -16.96 25.77 -18.15
CA PHE A 18 -18.04 25.87 -19.12
C PHE A 18 -17.94 27.11 -19.99
N ALA A 19 -18.24 26.93 -21.28
CA ALA A 19 -18.41 27.98 -22.27
C ALA A 19 -19.53 28.96 -21.88
N SER A 20 -19.27 30.26 -22.01
CA SER A 20 -20.29 31.23 -22.40
C SER A 20 -19.72 32.23 -23.39
N CYS A 21 -20.56 32.61 -24.34
CA CYS A 21 -20.27 33.10 -25.67
C CYS A 21 -20.17 34.64 -25.73
N SER A 22 -19.22 35.19 -26.50
CA SER A 22 -19.43 36.23 -27.54
C SER A 22 -18.10 36.77 -28.12
N PRO A 23 -18.06 37.36 -29.35
CA PRO A 23 -16.85 37.38 -30.18
C PRO A 23 -16.26 38.78 -30.49
N ILE A 24 -15.03 38.78 -31.05
CA ILE A 24 -14.32 39.81 -31.89
C ILE A 24 -13.45 40.85 -31.11
N PRO A 25 -12.30 41.40 -31.62
CA PRO A 25 -11.60 41.24 -32.92
C PRO A 25 -10.10 40.85 -32.89
N SER A 26 -9.66 40.50 -34.10
CA SER A 26 -8.28 40.38 -34.59
C SER A 26 -7.31 41.48 -34.15
N GLU A 27 -6.15 41.08 -33.63
CA GLU A 27 -4.89 41.81 -33.80
C GLU A 27 -3.75 40.86 -34.16
N THR A 28 -2.87 41.43 -34.95
CA THR A 28 -1.83 40.87 -35.81
C THR A 28 -0.59 40.38 -35.05
N GLY A 29 -0.04 39.26 -35.53
CA GLY A 29 1.40 39.09 -35.78
C GLY A 29 2.36 39.13 -34.59
N SER A 30 2.83 37.96 -34.17
CA SER A 30 4.22 37.76 -33.76
C SER A 30 4.54 36.26 -33.79
N ASP A 31 5.55 35.92 -34.58
CA ASP A 31 6.17 34.60 -34.66
C ASP A 31 6.48 34.02 -33.27
N ILE A 32 6.04 32.79 -33.02
CA ILE A 32 6.69 31.89 -32.06
C ILE A 32 7.09 30.67 -32.87
N GLN A 33 8.36 30.63 -33.27
CA GLN A 33 8.99 29.42 -33.77
C GLN A 33 9.00 28.37 -32.65
N THR A 34 8.37 27.24 -32.89
CA THR A 34 8.51 26.04 -32.09
C THR A 34 9.97 25.61 -32.12
N GLN A 35 10.68 25.72 -31.00
CA GLN A 35 12.02 25.16 -30.87
C GLN A 35 11.93 23.64 -30.87
N ILE A 36 12.26 23.04 -32.00
CA ILE A 36 12.57 21.62 -32.14
C ILE A 36 13.93 21.41 -31.46
N ILE A 37 13.95 20.75 -30.30
CA ILE A 37 15.20 20.33 -29.67
C ILE A 37 15.69 19.10 -30.44
N SER A 38 16.68 19.32 -31.31
CA SER A 38 17.40 18.27 -32.04
C SER A 38 18.25 17.46 -31.05
N THR A 39 17.92 16.18 -30.85
CA THR A 39 18.79 15.22 -30.17
C THR A 39 19.91 14.80 -31.10
N THR A 40 21.16 15.14 -30.76
CA THR A 40 22.35 14.65 -31.48
C THR A 40 22.84 13.35 -30.86
N ILE A 41 22.86 12.27 -31.66
CA ILE A 41 23.38 10.95 -31.29
C ILE A 41 24.93 10.97 -31.31
N PRO A 42 25.64 10.45 -30.29
CA PRO A 42 27.09 10.25 -30.35
C PRO A 42 27.42 9.05 -31.26
N LYS A 43 28.36 9.26 -32.19
CA LYS A 43 28.81 8.24 -33.14
C LYS A 43 29.81 7.27 -32.46
N ALA A 44 29.44 6.01 -32.31
CA ALA A 44 30.33 4.95 -31.83
C ALA A 44 30.94 4.18 -33.01
N GLU A 45 32.28 4.07 -33.06
CA GLU A 45 33.03 3.33 -34.08
C GLU A 45 33.36 1.91 -33.57
N GLY A 46 32.63 0.93 -34.08
CA GLY A 46 32.83 -0.51 -33.94
C GLY A 46 32.14 -1.23 -35.11
N PRO A 47 32.33 -2.55 -35.34
CA PRO A 47 31.63 -3.24 -36.42
C PRO A 47 30.13 -3.14 -36.19
N ILE A 48 29.43 -2.45 -37.10
CA ILE A 48 28.02 -2.10 -36.99
C ILE A 48 27.22 -3.38 -37.25
N ASP A 49 26.55 -3.89 -36.22
CA ASP A 49 25.45 -4.82 -36.39
C ASP A 49 24.26 -4.00 -36.92
N GLU A 50 24.08 -3.99 -38.25
CA GLU A 50 23.02 -3.25 -38.97
C GLU A 50 21.65 -3.96 -38.92
N SER A 51 21.40 -4.79 -37.90
CA SER A 51 20.11 -5.46 -37.78
C SER A 51 18.97 -4.42 -37.70
N ILE A 52 18.00 -4.55 -38.61
CA ILE A 52 16.86 -3.65 -38.73
C ILE A 52 15.78 -4.06 -37.72
N VAL A 53 15.12 -3.07 -37.11
CA VAL A 53 13.94 -3.30 -36.29
C VAL A 53 12.74 -3.57 -37.19
N VAL A 54 12.02 -4.66 -36.92
CA VAL A 54 10.80 -5.01 -37.65
C VAL A 54 9.59 -4.75 -36.75
N PHE A 55 8.72 -3.83 -37.18
CA PHE A 55 7.49 -3.53 -36.46
C PHE A 55 6.33 -4.40 -36.96
N ALA A 56 5.53 -4.94 -36.04
CA ALA A 56 4.34 -5.68 -36.41
C ALA A 56 3.13 -4.78 -36.74
N ASP A 57 3.21 -3.50 -36.35
CA ASP A 57 2.19 -2.48 -36.60
C ASP A 57 2.78 -1.37 -37.51
N PRO A 58 2.26 -1.18 -38.74
CA PRO A 58 2.76 -0.14 -39.63
C PRO A 58 2.58 1.28 -39.10
N LEU A 59 1.53 1.52 -38.29
CA LEU A 59 1.33 2.84 -37.68
C LEU A 59 2.34 3.08 -36.56
N LEU A 60 2.74 2.04 -35.83
CA LEU A 60 3.83 2.13 -34.87
C LEU A 60 5.14 2.51 -35.57
N GLU A 61 5.45 1.86 -36.69
CA GLU A 61 6.64 2.19 -37.50
C GLU A 61 6.62 3.65 -37.98
N GLU A 62 5.49 4.11 -38.52
CA GLU A 62 5.29 5.50 -38.94
C GLU A 62 5.51 6.49 -37.79
N LEU A 63 4.90 6.20 -36.63
CA LEU A 63 4.96 7.04 -35.45
C LEU A 63 6.36 7.09 -34.83
N VAL A 64 7.05 5.96 -34.75
CA VAL A 64 8.45 5.87 -34.30
C VAL A 64 9.37 6.62 -35.27
N SER A 65 9.18 6.46 -36.58
CA SER A 65 9.96 7.18 -37.58
C SER A 65 9.78 8.69 -37.46
N THR A 66 8.54 9.14 -37.27
CA THR A 66 8.20 10.55 -37.07
C THR A 66 8.80 11.09 -35.77
N ALA A 67 8.66 10.36 -34.66
CA ALA A 67 9.15 10.77 -33.35
C ALA A 67 10.69 10.83 -33.29
N THR A 68 11.38 9.99 -34.06
CA THR A 68 12.85 9.97 -34.17
C THR A 68 13.38 10.92 -35.26
N GLY A 69 12.50 11.65 -35.95
CA GLY A 69 12.89 12.62 -36.98
C GLY A 69 13.39 12.00 -38.27
N ARG A 70 13.08 10.72 -38.54
CA ARG A 70 13.43 10.05 -39.80
C ARG A 70 12.44 10.43 -40.89
N THR A 71 12.98 10.73 -42.06
CA THR A 71 12.18 10.99 -43.28
C THR A 71 12.25 9.83 -44.28
N GLU A 72 13.30 8.99 -44.22
CA GLU A 72 13.49 7.81 -45.07
C GLU A 72 14.37 6.76 -44.35
N GLY A 73 14.18 5.48 -44.68
CA GLY A 73 15.01 4.35 -44.25
C GLY A 73 14.65 3.74 -42.89
N ASP A 74 14.77 2.41 -42.80
CA ASP A 74 14.43 1.63 -41.61
C ASP A 74 15.34 2.01 -40.42
N ILE A 75 14.83 1.85 -39.20
CA ILE A 75 15.60 2.07 -37.97
C ILE A 75 16.39 0.79 -37.63
N SER A 76 17.70 0.93 -37.40
CA SER A 76 18.53 -0.17 -36.90
C SER A 76 18.34 -0.38 -35.38
N GLN A 77 18.67 -1.56 -34.88
CA GLN A 77 18.60 -1.87 -33.45
C GLN A 77 19.51 -0.96 -32.62
N ILE A 78 20.71 -0.63 -33.13
CA ILE A 78 21.64 0.30 -32.46
C ILE A 78 21.02 1.70 -32.34
N GLU A 79 20.33 2.17 -33.38
CA GLU A 79 19.64 3.46 -33.34
C GLU A 79 18.47 3.43 -32.35
N ALA A 80 17.70 2.34 -32.31
CA ALA A 80 16.63 2.14 -31.34
C ALA A 80 17.15 2.15 -29.89
N GLU A 81 18.29 1.51 -29.63
CA GLU A 81 18.96 1.57 -28.33
C GLU A 81 19.43 2.98 -27.97
N GLY A 82 19.65 3.87 -28.93
CA GLY A 82 20.00 5.27 -28.71
C GLY A 82 18.83 6.18 -28.30
N VAL A 83 17.59 5.70 -28.41
CA VAL A 83 16.39 6.48 -28.12
C VAL A 83 16.03 6.40 -26.64
N THR A 84 15.86 7.56 -26.00
CA THR A 84 15.54 7.67 -24.57
C THR A 84 14.15 8.22 -24.27
N TYR A 85 13.48 8.81 -25.26
CA TYR A 85 12.12 9.34 -25.14
C TYR A 85 11.31 9.04 -26.40
N LEU A 86 10.09 8.54 -26.23
CA LEU A 86 9.13 8.35 -27.31
C LEU A 86 7.74 8.81 -26.86
N ASN A 87 7.19 9.79 -27.57
CA ASN A 87 5.79 10.16 -27.43
C ASN A 87 5.03 9.74 -28.67
N LEU A 88 4.23 8.69 -28.49
CA LEU A 88 3.40 8.09 -29.52
C LEU A 88 1.92 8.24 -29.18
N SER A 89 1.54 9.19 -28.31
CA SER A 89 0.16 9.41 -27.89
C SER A 89 -0.78 9.68 -29.07
N ASN A 90 -1.97 9.10 -29.03
CA ASN A 90 -3.03 9.38 -30.00
C ASN A 90 -3.98 10.52 -29.56
N GLN A 91 -3.76 11.13 -28.39
CA GLN A 91 -4.70 12.10 -27.79
C GLN A 91 -5.06 13.25 -28.73
N TRP A 92 -4.09 13.77 -29.48
CA TRP A 92 -4.31 14.87 -30.42
C TRP A 92 -4.77 14.42 -31.81
N ARG A 93 -4.48 13.16 -32.19
CA ARG A 93 -4.81 12.60 -33.52
C ARG A 93 -6.23 12.07 -33.60
N LYS A 94 -6.81 11.61 -32.47
CA LYS A 94 -8.12 10.93 -32.45
C LYS A 94 -9.29 11.70 -33.08
N GLU A 95 -9.25 13.04 -33.04
CA GLU A 95 -10.30 13.88 -33.65
C GLU A 95 -10.18 13.93 -35.19
N LEU A 96 -8.96 13.83 -35.72
CA LEU A 96 -8.68 13.91 -37.16
C LEU A 96 -8.64 12.54 -37.82
N TYR A 97 -8.15 11.53 -37.10
CA TYR A 97 -7.92 10.18 -37.57
C TYR A 97 -8.38 9.14 -36.54
N PRO A 98 -9.71 9.06 -36.26
CA PRO A 98 -10.25 8.22 -35.18
C PRO A 98 -9.94 6.72 -35.37
N ASP A 99 -9.76 6.28 -36.61
CA ASP A 99 -9.49 4.87 -36.96
C ASP A 99 -7.98 4.52 -36.95
N GLN A 100 -7.09 5.49 -36.71
CA GLN A 100 -5.65 5.25 -36.65
C GLN A 100 -5.18 5.05 -35.22
N LYS A 101 -5.08 3.77 -34.83
CA LYS A 101 -4.62 3.33 -33.51
C LYS A 101 -3.63 2.19 -33.66
N ILE A 102 -2.58 2.21 -32.84
CA ILE A 102 -1.65 1.09 -32.69
C ILE A 102 -2.36 -0.02 -31.89
N SER A 103 -2.13 -1.27 -32.27
CA SER A 103 -2.61 -2.44 -31.52
C SER A 103 -1.51 -3.42 -31.12
N LYS A 104 -0.34 -3.32 -31.77
CA LYS A 104 0.78 -4.25 -31.59
C LYS A 104 2.07 -3.49 -31.29
N LEU A 105 2.79 -3.94 -30.26
CA LEU A 105 4.01 -3.28 -29.76
C LEU A 105 5.32 -3.94 -30.20
N GLN A 106 5.27 -5.04 -30.95
CA GLN A 106 6.49 -5.71 -31.43
C GLN A 106 7.34 -4.74 -32.27
N GLY A 107 8.64 -4.75 -32.01
CA GLY A 107 9.62 -3.77 -32.44
C GLY A 107 10.08 -2.86 -31.29
N LEU A 108 9.26 -2.63 -30.25
CA LEU A 108 9.66 -1.81 -29.11
C LEU A 108 10.69 -2.49 -28.19
N GLU A 109 10.85 -3.82 -28.23
CA GLU A 109 11.83 -4.57 -27.42
C GLU A 109 13.30 -4.14 -27.64
N TYR A 110 13.58 -3.45 -28.75
CA TYR A 110 14.91 -2.94 -29.08
C TYR A 110 15.21 -1.56 -28.48
N PHE A 111 14.22 -0.86 -27.92
CA PHE A 111 14.36 0.48 -27.33
C PHE A 111 14.81 0.40 -25.86
N ARG A 112 15.88 -0.35 -25.59
CA ARG A 112 16.25 -0.78 -24.22
C ARG A 112 16.66 0.34 -23.27
N ASN A 113 17.06 1.51 -23.79
CA ASN A 113 17.45 2.67 -22.98
C ASN A 113 16.34 3.73 -22.88
N LEU A 114 15.11 3.37 -23.26
CA LEU A 114 13.97 4.25 -23.17
C LEU A 114 13.68 4.58 -21.70
N LYS A 115 13.57 5.87 -21.39
CA LYS A 115 13.26 6.42 -20.07
C LYS A 115 11.82 6.90 -19.97
N SER A 116 11.24 7.36 -21.07
CA SER A 116 9.87 7.89 -21.08
C SER A 116 9.14 7.46 -22.34
N LEU A 117 7.95 6.89 -22.15
CA LEU A 117 7.11 6.31 -23.19
C LEU A 117 5.65 6.72 -23.00
N ASP A 118 5.09 7.41 -23.99
CA ASP A 118 3.64 7.68 -24.06
C ASP A 118 3.01 6.87 -25.20
N LEU A 119 2.10 5.97 -24.83
CA LEU A 119 1.29 5.11 -25.70
C LEU A 119 -0.22 5.32 -25.46
N SER A 120 -0.62 6.49 -24.98
CA SER A 120 -2.02 6.76 -24.62
C SER A 120 -2.97 6.84 -25.83
N ASP A 121 -4.25 6.51 -25.59
CA ASP A 121 -5.40 6.63 -26.51
C ASP A 121 -5.33 5.73 -27.79
N HIS A 122 -4.74 4.54 -27.68
CA HIS A 122 -4.65 3.54 -28.76
C HIS A 122 -5.68 2.39 -28.60
N ASP A 123 -5.39 1.22 -29.19
CA ASP A 123 -6.15 -0.03 -29.06
C ASP A 123 -5.23 -1.18 -28.57
N ILE A 124 -4.31 -0.85 -27.65
CA ILE A 124 -3.31 -1.77 -27.14
C ILE A 124 -3.93 -2.64 -26.04
N SER A 125 -3.95 -3.96 -26.21
CA SER A 125 -4.38 -4.89 -25.16
C SER A 125 -3.25 -5.75 -24.61
N ASP A 126 -2.21 -6.02 -25.42
CA ASP A 126 -1.04 -6.82 -25.06
C ASP A 126 0.19 -5.92 -24.91
N ILE A 127 0.69 -5.85 -23.67
CA ILE A 127 1.88 -5.06 -23.30
C ILE A 127 3.09 -5.93 -22.93
N ALA A 128 3.10 -7.21 -23.29
CA ALA A 128 4.19 -8.13 -22.92
C ALA A 128 5.57 -7.61 -23.32
N VAL A 129 5.67 -6.90 -24.45
CA VAL A 129 6.93 -6.32 -24.97
C VAL A 129 7.55 -5.30 -24.00
N ILE A 130 6.74 -4.61 -23.19
CA ILE A 130 7.21 -3.55 -22.28
C ILE A 130 8.11 -4.11 -21.18
N ASN A 131 8.00 -5.40 -20.80
CA ASN A 131 8.79 -5.99 -19.71
C ASN A 131 10.32 -5.91 -19.90
N ASN A 132 10.79 -5.69 -21.13
CA ASN A 132 12.20 -5.55 -21.50
C ASN A 132 12.73 -4.11 -21.37
N LEU A 133 11.84 -3.13 -21.17
CA LEU A 133 12.17 -1.70 -21.12
C LEU A 133 12.44 -1.27 -19.67
N THR A 134 13.34 -1.97 -18.99
CA THR A 134 13.59 -1.85 -17.53
C THR A 134 14.16 -0.51 -17.09
N ASN A 135 14.61 0.33 -18.04
CA ASN A 135 15.08 1.69 -17.82
C ASN A 135 13.96 2.75 -17.85
N LEU A 136 12.71 2.35 -18.08
CA LEU A 136 11.58 3.27 -18.07
C LEU A 136 11.41 3.91 -16.68
N GLU A 137 11.40 5.24 -16.67
CA GLU A 137 11.09 6.09 -15.52
C GLU A 137 9.66 6.65 -15.62
N GLU A 138 9.14 6.86 -16.84
CA GLU A 138 7.80 7.39 -17.10
C GLU A 138 7.06 6.54 -18.13
N LEU A 139 5.84 6.10 -17.80
CA LEU A 139 5.01 5.30 -18.70
C LEU A 139 3.55 5.76 -18.66
N ASN A 140 3.04 6.16 -19.83
CA ASN A 140 1.63 6.48 -20.03
C ASN A 140 0.97 5.47 -20.97
N LEU A 141 0.00 4.72 -20.43
CA LEU A 141 -0.80 3.72 -21.15
C LEU A 141 -2.29 4.04 -21.12
N SER A 142 -2.69 5.26 -20.72
CA SER A 142 -4.09 5.63 -20.52
C SER A 142 -4.95 5.44 -21.77
N GLY A 143 -6.21 5.06 -21.60
CA GLY A 143 -7.18 4.98 -22.70
C GLY A 143 -7.03 3.74 -23.59
N ASN A 144 -6.29 2.73 -23.14
CA ASN A 144 -6.12 1.45 -23.83
C ASN A 144 -6.91 0.33 -23.14
N PRO A 145 -7.42 -0.68 -23.89
CA PRO A 145 -8.16 -1.83 -23.32
C PRO A 145 -7.24 -2.88 -22.67
N ILE A 146 -6.31 -2.45 -21.81
CA ILE A 146 -5.34 -3.33 -21.15
C ILE A 146 -6.00 -4.00 -19.94
N SER A 147 -6.03 -5.33 -19.93
CA SER A 147 -6.56 -6.14 -18.81
C SER A 147 -5.49 -6.86 -17.99
N ASP A 148 -4.34 -7.15 -18.61
CA ASP A 148 -3.20 -7.80 -17.95
C ASP A 148 -2.03 -6.80 -17.85
N ILE A 149 -1.68 -6.45 -16.61
CA ILE A 149 -0.56 -5.56 -16.30
C ILE A 149 0.61 -6.30 -15.64
N SER A 150 0.62 -7.64 -15.65
CA SER A 150 1.76 -8.44 -15.18
C SER A 150 3.12 -8.06 -15.79
N PRO A 151 3.21 -7.59 -17.06
CA PRO A 151 4.49 -7.15 -17.64
C PRO A 151 5.10 -5.93 -16.96
N LEU A 152 4.33 -5.15 -16.18
CA LEU A 152 4.84 -3.97 -15.48
C LEU A 152 5.73 -4.30 -14.28
N SER A 153 5.61 -5.51 -13.73
CA SER A 153 6.33 -5.94 -12.50
C SER A 153 7.86 -5.90 -12.59
N SER A 154 8.43 -5.91 -13.81
CA SER A 154 9.88 -5.81 -14.03
C SER A 154 10.41 -4.37 -14.09
N LEU A 155 9.53 -3.37 -14.17
CA LEU A 155 9.88 -1.98 -14.46
C LEU A 155 10.21 -1.18 -13.20
N LYS A 156 11.17 -1.68 -12.42
CA LYS A 156 11.53 -1.14 -11.09
C LYS A 156 12.03 0.31 -11.12
N SER A 157 12.43 0.83 -12.28
CA SER A 157 12.88 2.21 -12.46
C SER A 157 11.72 3.22 -12.59
N LEU A 158 10.47 2.76 -12.70
CA LEU A 158 9.32 3.63 -12.89
C LEU A 158 9.12 4.57 -11.71
N LYS A 159 8.96 5.85 -12.03
CA LYS A 159 8.59 6.96 -11.14
C LYS A 159 7.20 7.50 -11.43
N MET A 160 6.75 7.41 -12.69
CA MET A 160 5.41 7.83 -13.10
C MET A 160 4.72 6.73 -13.91
N LEU A 161 3.51 6.37 -13.50
CA LEU A 161 2.67 5.41 -14.21
C LEU A 161 1.23 5.94 -14.36
N ILE A 162 0.76 6.00 -15.60
CA ILE A 162 -0.60 6.41 -15.92
C ILE A 162 -1.33 5.24 -16.59
N LEU A 163 -2.37 4.72 -15.92
CA LEU A 163 -3.22 3.62 -16.36
C LEU A 163 -4.70 4.02 -16.42
N SER A 164 -4.96 5.33 -16.59
CA SER A 164 -6.33 5.86 -16.58
C SER A 164 -7.18 5.26 -17.69
N GLY A 165 -8.38 4.77 -17.36
CA GLY A 165 -9.28 4.13 -18.33
C GLY A 165 -8.85 2.74 -18.82
N CYS A 166 -7.80 2.14 -18.24
CA CYS A 166 -7.47 0.73 -18.48
C CYS A 166 -8.44 -0.20 -17.71
N MET A 167 -8.50 -1.47 -18.13
CA MET A 167 -9.44 -2.48 -17.62
C MET A 167 -8.73 -3.61 -16.85
N ALA A 168 -7.64 -3.27 -16.15
CA ALA A 168 -6.86 -4.24 -15.38
C ALA A 168 -7.67 -4.79 -14.20
N ASN A 169 -7.66 -6.11 -14.02
CA ASN A 169 -8.40 -6.77 -12.94
C ASN A 169 -7.50 -7.17 -11.76
N ASN A 170 -6.19 -7.16 -11.95
CA ASN A 170 -5.22 -7.52 -10.92
C ASN A 170 -4.12 -6.45 -10.86
N TYR A 171 -3.99 -5.82 -9.69
CA TYR A 171 -3.01 -4.77 -9.42
C TYR A 171 -1.79 -5.24 -8.61
N ALA A 172 -1.73 -6.53 -8.23
CA ALA A 172 -0.55 -7.14 -7.59
C ALA A 172 0.78 -6.86 -8.31
N PRO A 173 0.87 -6.81 -9.66
CA PRO A 173 2.12 -6.49 -10.34
C PRO A 173 2.75 -5.14 -9.98
N LEU A 174 1.99 -4.21 -9.39
CA LEU A 174 2.50 -2.92 -8.96
C LEU A 174 3.28 -2.98 -7.63
N SER A 175 3.16 -4.05 -6.85
CA SER A 175 3.64 -4.11 -5.46
C SER A 175 5.14 -3.83 -5.26
N ASN A 176 5.95 -4.06 -6.30
CA ASN A 176 7.41 -3.96 -6.25
C ASN A 176 7.95 -2.77 -7.07
N LEU A 177 7.08 -1.83 -7.42
CA LEU A 177 7.48 -0.58 -8.09
C LEU A 177 7.93 0.44 -7.03
N ASP A 178 8.99 0.10 -6.32
CA ASP A 178 9.43 0.80 -5.11
C ASP A 178 9.78 2.28 -5.37
N ASN A 179 10.17 2.63 -6.60
CA ASN A 179 10.51 4.00 -7.01
C ASN A 179 9.31 4.82 -7.50
N LEU A 180 8.09 4.28 -7.49
CA LEU A 180 6.93 4.93 -8.06
C LEU A 180 6.47 6.11 -7.20
N GLU A 181 6.53 7.32 -7.76
CA GLU A 181 6.15 8.57 -7.09
C GLU A 181 4.76 9.05 -7.50
N ILE A 182 4.34 8.78 -8.74
CA ILE A 182 3.08 9.26 -9.32
C ILE A 182 2.32 8.08 -9.95
N LEU A 183 1.11 7.83 -9.45
CA LEU A 183 0.21 6.80 -9.97
C LEU A 183 -1.17 7.40 -10.30
N VAL A 184 -1.57 7.27 -11.57
CA VAL A 184 -2.86 7.80 -12.06
C VAL A 184 -3.75 6.66 -12.55
N LEU A 185 -4.78 6.34 -11.76
CA LEU A 185 -5.73 5.25 -11.96
C LEU A 185 -7.17 5.75 -12.18
N ASN A 186 -7.33 6.98 -12.67
CA ASN A 186 -8.64 7.56 -12.96
C ASN A 186 -9.44 6.68 -13.92
N LYS A 187 -10.70 6.41 -13.59
CA LYS A 187 -11.59 5.55 -14.38
C LYS A 187 -11.05 4.13 -14.65
N ALA A 188 -10.09 3.67 -13.86
CA ALA A 188 -9.62 2.30 -13.92
C ALA A 188 -10.59 1.35 -13.19
N SER A 189 -10.49 0.06 -13.46
CA SER A 189 -11.34 -0.97 -12.83
C SER A 189 -10.95 -1.38 -11.40
N ILE A 190 -9.94 -0.73 -10.81
CA ILE A 190 -9.51 -1.00 -9.43
C ILE A 190 -10.64 -0.78 -8.42
N SER A 191 -10.81 -1.74 -7.52
CA SER A 191 -11.74 -1.68 -6.37
C SER A 191 -11.02 -1.96 -5.05
N ASP A 192 -10.05 -2.88 -5.05
CA ASP A 192 -9.17 -3.14 -3.92
C ASP A 192 -7.86 -2.36 -4.09
N VAL A 193 -7.62 -1.43 -3.17
CA VAL A 193 -6.43 -0.57 -3.15
C VAL A 193 -5.37 -1.06 -2.16
N SER A 194 -5.55 -2.21 -1.52
CA SER A 194 -4.65 -2.74 -0.49
C SER A 194 -3.23 -2.94 -0.99
N VAL A 195 -3.05 -3.26 -2.27
CA VAL A 195 -1.71 -3.39 -2.88
C VAL A 195 -0.96 -2.05 -2.94
N LEU A 196 -1.68 -0.93 -3.04
CA LEU A 196 -1.06 0.37 -3.24
C LEU A 196 -0.33 0.87 -1.99
N LYS A 197 -0.65 0.36 -0.80
CA LYS A 197 0.09 0.68 0.43
C LYS A 197 1.56 0.24 0.40
N LEU A 198 1.88 -0.72 -0.46
CA LEU A 198 3.25 -1.22 -0.65
C LEU A 198 4.13 -0.22 -1.43
N LEU A 199 3.53 0.78 -2.09
CA LEU A 199 4.23 1.80 -2.85
C LEU A 199 4.74 2.92 -1.91
N LYS A 200 5.79 2.61 -1.13
CA LYS A 200 6.29 3.46 -0.04
C LYS A 200 6.73 4.87 -0.48
N ASN A 201 7.16 5.04 -1.74
CA ASN A 201 7.60 6.34 -2.28
C ASN A 201 6.50 7.11 -3.01
N LEU A 202 5.24 6.65 -2.94
CA LEU A 202 4.13 7.27 -3.66
C LEU A 202 3.77 8.63 -3.05
N LYS A 203 3.83 9.68 -3.87
CA LYS A 203 3.52 11.06 -3.48
C LYS A 203 2.20 11.54 -4.08
N GLN A 204 1.85 11.04 -5.26
CA GLN A 204 0.64 11.44 -5.94
C GLN A 204 -0.18 10.23 -6.37
N LEU A 205 -1.45 10.20 -5.95
CA LEU A 205 -2.38 9.12 -6.25
C LEU A 205 -3.73 9.67 -6.70
N TYR A 206 -4.14 9.28 -7.91
CA TYR A 206 -5.42 9.68 -8.48
C TYR A 206 -6.29 8.46 -8.75
N LEU A 207 -7.49 8.44 -8.19
CA LEU A 207 -8.46 7.36 -8.22
C LEU A 207 -9.85 7.82 -8.70
N ALA A 208 -10.01 9.06 -9.16
CA ALA A 208 -11.30 9.60 -9.56
C ALA A 208 -12.01 8.74 -10.62
N GLY A 209 -13.26 8.35 -10.31
CA GLY A 209 -14.09 7.53 -11.19
C GLY A 209 -13.65 6.07 -11.30
N SER A 210 -12.72 5.60 -10.46
CA SER A 210 -12.47 4.17 -10.25
C SER A 210 -13.62 3.52 -9.47
N LYS A 211 -13.50 2.20 -9.19
CA LYS A 211 -14.50 1.44 -8.44
C LYS A 211 -14.14 1.26 -6.96
N VAL A 212 -13.25 2.11 -6.44
CA VAL A 212 -12.84 2.07 -5.04
C VAL A 212 -13.95 2.63 -4.18
N SER A 213 -14.45 1.81 -3.27
CA SER A 213 -15.33 2.23 -2.19
C SER A 213 -14.52 2.45 -0.91
N ASN A 214 -13.64 1.50 -0.57
CA ASN A 214 -12.84 1.54 0.66
C ASN A 214 -11.44 2.11 0.43
N TYR A 215 -11.15 3.27 1.02
CA TYR A 215 -9.82 3.88 1.01
C TYR A 215 -9.00 3.57 2.27
N PHE A 216 -9.56 2.90 3.28
CA PHE A 216 -8.89 2.58 4.53
C PHE A 216 -7.58 1.79 4.37
N PRO A 217 -7.42 0.88 3.38
CA PRO A 217 -6.13 0.23 3.16
C PRO A 217 -4.98 1.20 2.83
N LEU A 218 -5.29 2.45 2.47
CA LEU A 218 -4.32 3.51 2.21
C LEU A 218 -4.01 4.37 3.44
N ALA A 219 -4.58 4.08 4.62
CA ALA A 219 -4.44 4.90 5.81
C ALA A 219 -2.98 5.19 6.17
N GLU A 220 -2.10 4.22 5.97
CA GLU A 220 -0.66 4.31 6.24
C GLU A 220 0.06 5.30 5.31
N ILE A 221 -0.26 5.29 4.00
CA ILE A 221 0.41 6.17 3.03
C ILE A 221 -0.29 7.53 2.85
N TYR A 222 -1.56 7.63 3.23
CA TYR A 222 -2.38 8.82 3.01
C TYR A 222 -1.82 10.14 3.57
N PRO A 223 -1.13 10.19 4.74
CA PRO A 223 -0.48 11.41 5.23
C PRO A 223 0.66 11.89 4.32
N TYR A 224 1.36 10.96 3.67
CA TYR A 224 2.52 11.23 2.82
C TYR A 224 2.15 11.54 1.37
N LEU A 225 0.89 11.29 0.98
CA LEU A 225 0.37 11.72 -0.33
C LEU A 225 0.24 13.24 -0.40
N GLU A 226 1.18 13.88 -1.10
CA GLU A 226 1.20 15.31 -1.41
C GLU A 226 -0.02 15.74 -2.24
N ILE A 227 -0.42 14.91 -3.22
CA ILE A 227 -1.57 15.20 -4.10
C ILE A 227 -2.45 13.97 -4.24
N LYS A 228 -3.74 14.16 -4.01
CA LYS A 228 -4.76 13.11 -4.04
C LYS A 228 -6.12 13.69 -4.40
N ASP A 229 -6.96 12.89 -5.05
CA ASP A 229 -8.30 13.27 -5.51
C ASP A 229 -9.44 12.57 -4.75
N PHE A 230 -9.11 11.99 -3.59
CA PHE A 230 -10.03 11.32 -2.68
C PHE A 230 -9.77 11.78 -1.24
N THR A 231 -10.77 11.64 -0.38
CA THR A 231 -10.68 11.87 1.05
C THR A 231 -10.72 10.54 1.79
N LEU A 232 -9.96 10.43 2.86
CA LEU A 232 -10.02 9.31 3.79
C LEU A 232 -10.59 9.82 5.11
N GLU A 233 -11.82 9.41 5.44
CA GLU A 233 -12.39 9.65 6.76
C GLU A 233 -11.69 8.76 7.79
N ARG A 234 -11.24 9.36 8.89
CA ARG A 234 -10.37 8.73 9.90
C ARG A 234 -10.97 8.71 11.29
N SER A 235 -12.24 9.04 11.43
CA SER A 235 -12.92 9.02 12.72
C SER A 235 -14.37 8.57 12.56
N LEU A 236 -14.92 7.95 13.60
CA LEU A 236 -16.32 7.57 13.64
C LEU A 236 -17.23 8.81 13.60
N GLU A 237 -16.84 9.90 14.28
CA GLU A 237 -17.53 11.18 14.24
C GLU A 237 -17.60 11.73 12.80
N GLY A 238 -16.50 11.65 12.04
CA GLY A 238 -16.45 12.01 10.62
C GLY A 238 -17.38 11.15 9.76
N LEU A 239 -17.57 9.88 10.13
CA LEU A 239 -18.54 8.96 9.53
C LEU A 239 -19.99 9.17 10.02
N GLY A 240 -20.23 10.13 10.92
CA GLY A 240 -21.55 10.48 11.43
C GLY A 240 -22.00 9.70 12.67
N PHE A 241 -21.11 8.95 13.31
CA PHE A 241 -21.41 8.33 14.59
C PHE A 241 -21.55 9.39 15.69
N GLN A 242 -22.46 9.12 16.63
CA GLN A 242 -22.66 9.93 17.82
C GLN A 242 -22.20 9.13 19.03
N PHE A 243 -21.52 9.80 19.97
CA PHE A 243 -21.15 9.19 21.24
C PHE A 243 -22.26 9.41 22.26
N GLU A 244 -22.87 8.33 22.75
CA GLU A 244 -23.87 8.40 23.82
C GLU A 244 -23.23 8.19 25.20
N ASN A 245 -23.92 8.62 26.26
CA ASN A 245 -23.46 8.52 27.66
C ASN A 245 -23.23 7.07 28.14
N ASP A 246 -23.61 6.07 27.34
CA ASP A 246 -23.48 4.64 27.64
C ASP A 246 -22.17 4.04 27.08
N ASN A 247 -21.16 4.89 26.78
CA ASN A 247 -19.83 4.50 26.28
C ASN A 247 -19.87 3.79 24.92
N GLN A 248 -20.74 4.25 24.02
CA GLN A 248 -20.91 3.67 22.68
C GLN A 248 -20.85 4.74 21.60
N ALA A 249 -20.23 4.40 20.47
CA ALA A 249 -20.42 5.12 19.23
C ALA A 249 -21.60 4.51 18.46
N ILE A 250 -22.59 5.32 18.10
CA ILE A 250 -23.85 4.89 17.52
C ILE A 250 -24.11 5.60 16.21
N PHE A 251 -24.49 4.85 15.20
CA PHE A 251 -24.99 5.38 13.93
C PHE A 251 -26.36 4.78 13.64
N ASP A 252 -27.37 5.62 13.57
CA ASP A 252 -28.74 5.21 13.24
C ASP A 252 -29.13 5.67 11.84
N SER A 253 -29.68 4.75 11.07
CA SER A 253 -30.25 4.98 9.74
C SER A 253 -31.68 4.46 9.68
N GLU A 254 -32.37 4.68 8.55
CA GLU A 254 -33.72 4.12 8.35
C GLU A 254 -33.73 2.58 8.31
N SER A 255 -32.62 1.95 7.93
CA SER A 255 -32.54 0.50 7.70
C SER A 255 -31.78 -0.28 8.78
N ALA A 256 -30.88 0.36 9.52
CA ALA A 256 -30.05 -0.29 10.52
C ALA A 256 -29.54 0.69 11.60
N SER A 257 -29.27 0.14 12.78
CA SER A 257 -28.56 0.78 13.89
C SER A 257 -27.20 0.09 14.05
N ILE A 258 -26.11 0.84 13.94
CA ILE A 258 -24.74 0.36 14.14
C ILE A 258 -24.21 0.87 15.47
N ARG A 259 -23.57 -0.03 16.25
CA ARG A 259 -23.00 0.27 17.57
C ARG A 259 -21.57 -0.24 17.64
N ILE A 260 -20.67 0.62 18.07
CA ILE A 260 -19.26 0.29 18.28
C ILE A 260 -18.92 0.54 19.73
N ASN A 261 -18.23 -0.43 20.33
CA ASN A 261 -17.90 -0.43 21.73
C ASN A 261 -16.43 -0.79 21.89
N HIS A 262 -15.68 0.07 22.59
CA HIS A 262 -14.36 -0.25 23.08
C HIS A 262 -14.42 -0.32 24.61
N LEU A 263 -13.81 -1.34 25.19
CA LEU A 263 -13.70 -1.45 26.64
C LEU A 263 -13.00 -0.23 27.26
N GLU A 264 -12.09 0.40 26.50
CA GLU A 264 -11.37 1.64 26.83
C GLU A 264 -12.31 2.83 27.00
N TRP A 265 -13.43 2.86 26.29
CA TRP A 265 -14.45 3.90 26.43
C TRP A 265 -15.28 3.74 27.70
N GLY A 266 -15.16 2.60 28.40
CA GLY A 266 -15.94 2.21 29.56
C GLY A 266 -16.79 0.98 29.29
N GLN A 267 -17.47 0.49 30.33
CA GLN A 267 -18.36 -0.66 30.18
C GLN A 267 -19.58 -0.27 29.31
N PRO A 268 -19.90 -1.05 28.26
CA PRO A 268 -21.15 -0.92 27.54
C PRO A 268 -22.34 -1.42 28.40
N PRO A 269 -23.60 -1.19 27.98
CA PRO A 269 -24.81 -1.63 28.68
C PRO A 269 -24.85 -3.13 28.98
N ASP A 270 -24.27 -3.94 28.10
CA ASP A 270 -24.21 -5.39 28.22
C ASP A 270 -22.76 -5.88 28.08
N GLU A 271 -22.27 -6.70 29.03
CA GLU A 271 -20.87 -7.18 29.06
C GLU A 271 -20.46 -7.91 27.78
N TRP A 272 -21.39 -8.60 27.12
CA TRP A 272 -21.12 -9.30 25.88
C TRP A 272 -20.91 -8.36 24.69
N MET A 273 -21.18 -7.06 24.81
CA MET A 273 -20.90 -6.07 23.75
C MET A 273 -19.46 -5.54 23.77
N ASN A 274 -18.64 -5.94 24.74
CA ASN A 274 -17.24 -5.50 24.84
C ASN A 274 -16.47 -5.76 23.55
N ASN A 275 -15.73 -4.73 23.09
CA ASN A 275 -14.86 -4.77 21.91
C ASN A 275 -15.56 -5.33 20.67
N SER A 276 -16.71 -4.74 20.30
CA SER A 276 -17.52 -5.25 19.20
C SER A 276 -18.08 -4.15 18.29
N VAL A 277 -18.30 -4.52 17.03
CA VAL A 277 -19.10 -3.76 16.06
C VAL A 277 -20.39 -4.52 15.85
N ARG A 278 -21.52 -3.89 16.17
CA ARG A 278 -22.83 -4.52 16.09
C ARG A 278 -23.72 -3.81 15.09
N THR A 279 -24.49 -4.56 14.33
CA THR A 279 -25.54 -4.02 13.47
C THR A 279 -26.86 -4.67 13.85
N VAL A 280 -27.82 -3.83 14.22
CA VAL A 280 -29.20 -4.22 14.47
C VAL A 280 -30.06 -3.76 13.31
N PHE A 281 -30.76 -4.69 12.66
CA PHE A 281 -31.63 -4.41 11.52
C PHE A 281 -32.86 -5.32 11.52
N GLY A 282 -33.79 -5.08 10.60
CA GLY A 282 -35.02 -5.86 10.46
C GLY A 282 -36.28 -5.02 10.64
N SER A 283 -37.33 -5.63 11.17
CA SER A 283 -38.66 -5.01 11.35
C SER A 283 -39.06 -4.95 12.82
N GLU A 284 -40.20 -4.33 13.12
CA GLU A 284 -40.76 -4.34 14.48
C GLU A 284 -41.05 -5.76 15.00
N ASN A 285 -41.37 -6.70 14.10
CA ASN A 285 -41.75 -8.07 14.47
C ASN A 285 -40.56 -9.04 14.52
N ALA A 286 -39.47 -8.73 13.81
CA ALA A 286 -38.28 -9.56 13.73
C ALA A 286 -37.04 -8.67 13.67
N LYS A 287 -36.23 -8.70 14.74
CA LYS A 287 -34.97 -7.96 14.84
C LYS A 287 -33.80 -8.92 14.76
N ILE A 288 -32.79 -8.54 13.98
CA ILE A 288 -31.56 -9.27 13.80
C ILE A 288 -30.44 -8.41 14.36
N ASP A 289 -29.60 -8.99 15.21
CA ASP A 289 -28.43 -8.37 15.82
C ASP A 289 -27.20 -9.21 15.48
N ILE A 290 -26.31 -8.63 14.68
CA ILE A 290 -25.04 -9.25 14.30
C ILE A 290 -23.92 -8.47 14.97
N GLY A 291 -23.11 -9.16 15.79
CA GLY A 291 -21.90 -8.59 16.40
C GLY A 291 -20.64 -9.21 15.81
N TYR A 292 -19.71 -8.39 15.34
CA TYR A 292 -18.34 -8.78 15.00
C TYR A 292 -17.40 -8.48 16.17
N TYR A 293 -16.55 -9.46 16.51
CA TYR A 293 -15.55 -9.36 17.57
C TYR A 293 -14.15 -9.50 16.95
N PRO A 294 -13.43 -8.39 16.75
CA PRO A 294 -12.13 -8.39 16.07
C PRO A 294 -11.07 -9.25 16.75
N GLU A 295 -11.08 -9.32 18.09
CA GLU A 295 -10.13 -10.11 18.90
C GLU A 295 -10.21 -11.61 18.59
N PHE A 296 -11.42 -12.11 18.32
CA PHE A 296 -11.67 -13.54 18.06
C PHE A 296 -11.91 -13.84 16.58
N ASP A 297 -11.88 -12.81 15.71
CA ASP A 297 -12.32 -12.86 14.31
C ASP A 297 -13.63 -13.68 14.14
N THR A 298 -14.63 -13.35 14.96
CA THR A 298 -15.85 -14.14 15.11
C THR A 298 -17.09 -13.25 14.98
N TYR A 299 -18.09 -13.77 14.29
CA TYR A 299 -19.43 -13.18 14.26
C TYR A 299 -20.36 -13.88 15.26
N VAL A 300 -21.18 -13.12 15.95
CA VAL A 300 -22.29 -13.61 16.78
C VAL A 300 -23.59 -13.13 16.14
N THR A 301 -24.43 -14.07 15.72
CA THR A 301 -25.72 -13.79 15.11
C THR A 301 -26.83 -14.10 16.08
N MET A 302 -27.65 -13.10 16.39
CA MET A 302 -28.86 -13.24 17.17
C MET A 302 -30.08 -12.77 16.39
N ALA A 303 -31.21 -13.43 16.58
CA ALA A 303 -32.49 -12.94 16.07
C ALA A 303 -33.59 -13.07 17.12
N PHE A 304 -34.46 -12.07 17.14
CA PHE A 304 -35.57 -11.94 18.07
C PHE A 304 -36.86 -11.76 17.29
N VAL A 305 -37.84 -12.63 17.51
CA VAL A 305 -39.18 -12.56 16.91
C VAL A 305 -40.19 -12.31 18.01
N GLU A 306 -40.98 -11.25 17.87
CA GLU A 306 -41.92 -10.77 18.92
C GLU A 306 -41.25 -10.58 20.31
N GLY A 307 -39.93 -10.32 20.33
CA GLY A 307 -39.14 -10.14 21.55
C GLY A 307 -38.51 -11.40 22.13
N GLU A 308 -38.83 -12.58 21.60
CA GLU A 308 -38.25 -13.86 22.02
C GLU A 308 -37.02 -14.20 21.15
N MET A 309 -35.93 -14.63 21.78
CA MET A 309 -34.72 -15.05 21.05
C MET A 309 -34.98 -16.40 20.37
N VAL A 310 -34.91 -16.41 19.04
CA VAL A 310 -35.15 -17.61 18.21
C VAL A 310 -33.88 -18.12 17.54
N LEU A 311 -32.81 -17.32 17.53
CA LEU A 311 -31.55 -17.65 16.87
C LEU A 311 -30.38 -17.12 17.70
N ASN A 312 -29.37 -17.96 17.91
CA ASN A 312 -28.09 -17.56 18.51
C ASN A 312 -26.99 -18.55 18.09
N TYR A 313 -26.11 -18.10 17.21
CA TYR A 313 -24.93 -18.86 16.81
C TYR A 313 -23.71 -17.96 16.62
N LEU A 314 -22.55 -18.58 16.72
CA LEU A 314 -21.25 -18.02 16.44
C LEU A 314 -20.75 -18.58 15.10
N TYR A 315 -20.09 -17.75 14.32
CA TYR A 315 -19.35 -18.15 13.14
C TYR A 315 -17.88 -17.75 13.30
N PHE A 316 -17.00 -18.74 13.37
CA PHE A 316 -15.56 -18.58 13.51
C PHE A 316 -14.94 -18.51 12.13
N ARG A 317 -14.37 -17.36 11.75
CA ARG A 317 -13.81 -17.19 10.41
C ARG A 317 -12.49 -17.94 10.20
N SER A 318 -11.76 -18.19 11.30
CA SER A 318 -10.45 -18.84 11.28
C SER A 318 -10.48 -20.28 10.76
N ASP A 319 -11.57 -21.01 11.01
CA ASP A 319 -11.74 -22.41 10.60
C ASP A 319 -13.10 -22.69 9.93
N GLU A 320 -13.85 -21.62 9.62
CA GLU A 320 -15.18 -21.64 9.00
C GLU A 320 -16.20 -22.49 9.79
N SER A 321 -16.01 -22.65 11.10
CA SER A 321 -16.87 -23.45 11.97
C SER A 321 -17.98 -22.63 12.63
N TYR A 322 -18.97 -23.35 13.21
CA TYR A 322 -20.11 -22.77 13.89
C TYR A 322 -20.24 -23.27 15.32
N GLY A 323 -20.53 -22.35 16.24
CA GLY A 323 -20.96 -22.65 17.61
C GLY A 323 -22.44 -22.28 17.79
N PHE A 324 -23.23 -23.09 18.50
CA PHE A 324 -24.66 -22.84 18.68
C PHE A 324 -24.97 -22.53 20.14
N GLY A 325 -25.39 -21.29 20.40
CA GLY A 325 -25.89 -20.84 21.71
C GLY A 325 -27.38 -21.14 21.90
N HIS A 326 -28.10 -21.35 20.80
CA HIS A 326 -29.50 -21.77 20.77
C HIS A 326 -29.71 -22.80 19.66
N GLY A 327 -30.33 -23.94 19.98
CA GLY A 327 -30.62 -24.99 19.01
C GLY A 327 -29.37 -25.71 18.46
N ASP A 328 -29.43 -26.05 17.18
CA ASP A 328 -28.37 -26.68 16.40
C ASP A 328 -28.34 -26.11 14.97
N ARG A 329 -27.45 -26.62 14.11
CA ARG A 329 -27.31 -26.16 12.73
C ARG A 329 -28.62 -26.22 11.95
N ASN A 330 -29.32 -27.34 11.98
CA ASN A 330 -30.53 -27.54 11.17
C ASN A 330 -31.64 -26.58 11.59
N SER A 331 -31.88 -26.46 12.91
CA SER A 331 -32.89 -25.55 13.44
C SER A 331 -32.54 -24.07 13.20
N SER A 332 -31.25 -23.72 13.23
CA SER A 332 -30.77 -22.38 12.91
C SER A 332 -30.97 -22.05 11.42
N GLU A 333 -30.65 -22.98 10.52
CA GLU A 333 -30.86 -22.81 9.08
C GLU A 333 -32.34 -22.66 8.72
N GLU A 334 -33.22 -23.46 9.34
CA GLU A 334 -34.68 -23.31 9.19
C GLU A 334 -35.14 -21.91 9.63
N THR A 335 -34.67 -21.44 10.79
CA THR A 335 -35.00 -20.10 11.32
C THR A 335 -34.51 -18.99 10.39
N VAL A 336 -33.29 -19.09 9.87
CA VAL A 336 -32.75 -18.11 8.91
C VAL A 336 -33.59 -18.05 7.64
N LEU A 337 -34.01 -19.20 7.09
CA LEU A 337 -34.88 -19.24 5.91
C LEU A 337 -36.28 -18.67 6.18
N GLU A 338 -36.80 -18.78 7.40
CA GLU A 338 -38.07 -18.16 7.79
C GLU A 338 -37.96 -16.63 7.86
N ILE A 339 -36.85 -16.11 8.38
CA ILE A 339 -36.58 -14.67 8.49
C ILE A 339 -36.27 -14.06 7.11
N PHE A 340 -35.53 -14.79 6.26
CA PHE A 340 -35.06 -14.33 4.96
C PHE A 340 -35.57 -15.22 3.80
N PRO A 341 -36.90 -15.30 3.58
CA PRO A 341 -37.50 -16.28 2.66
C PRO A 341 -37.14 -16.08 1.19
N ASN A 342 -36.63 -14.89 0.82
CA ASN A 342 -36.24 -14.54 -0.54
C ASN A 342 -34.72 -14.68 -0.80
N GLU A 343 -33.92 -14.91 0.24
CA GLU A 343 -32.47 -15.05 0.14
C GLU A 343 -32.14 -16.54 0.10
N LYS A 344 -32.12 -17.12 -1.11
CA LYS A 344 -31.88 -18.57 -1.31
C LYS A 344 -30.63 -18.90 -2.11
N GLU A 345 -29.81 -17.89 -2.42
CA GLU A 345 -28.66 -18.03 -3.32
C GLU A 345 -27.31 -18.16 -2.59
N SER A 346 -27.30 -18.32 -1.26
CA SER A 346 -26.07 -18.59 -0.51
C SER A 346 -25.79 -20.09 -0.43
N ASP A 347 -24.55 -20.49 -0.67
CA ASP A 347 -24.07 -21.87 -0.49
C ASP A 347 -24.08 -22.31 0.99
N ASP A 348 -24.01 -21.35 1.93
CA ASP A 348 -24.23 -21.55 3.36
C ASP A 348 -25.34 -20.62 3.88
N ILE A 349 -26.45 -21.21 4.30
CA ILE A 349 -27.63 -20.49 4.80
C ILE A 349 -27.27 -19.63 6.01
N LEU A 350 -26.40 -20.12 6.91
CA LEU A 350 -26.03 -19.38 8.13
C LEU A 350 -25.11 -18.18 7.84
N GLN A 351 -24.65 -17.97 6.60
CA GLN A 351 -23.95 -16.75 6.24
C GLN A 351 -24.87 -15.62 5.77
N ILE A 352 -26.14 -15.89 5.42
CA ILE A 352 -27.06 -14.87 4.91
C ILE A 352 -27.14 -13.64 5.83
N PRO A 353 -27.33 -13.76 7.16
CA PRO A 353 -27.41 -12.60 8.03
C PRO A 353 -26.10 -11.81 8.11
N ILE A 354 -24.96 -12.52 8.08
CA ILE A 354 -23.61 -11.92 8.13
C ILE A 354 -23.33 -11.15 6.83
N GLN A 355 -23.68 -11.71 5.67
CA GLN A 355 -23.55 -11.03 4.38
C GLN A 355 -24.40 -9.76 4.31
N ILE A 356 -25.60 -9.76 4.89
CA ILE A 356 -26.43 -8.56 5.00
C ILE A 356 -25.77 -7.52 5.91
N HIS A 357 -25.21 -7.92 7.05
CA HIS A 357 -24.43 -7.04 7.94
C HIS A 357 -23.24 -6.41 7.20
N GLU A 358 -22.39 -7.21 6.55
CA GLU A 358 -21.23 -6.72 5.80
C GLU A 358 -21.65 -5.79 4.66
N LYS A 359 -22.74 -6.10 3.97
CA LYS A 359 -23.31 -5.26 2.92
C LYS A 359 -23.79 -3.92 3.49
N ILE A 360 -24.48 -3.88 4.62
CA ILE A 360 -24.91 -2.64 5.28
C ILE A 360 -23.69 -1.77 5.57
N LEU A 361 -22.64 -2.32 6.18
CA LEU A 361 -21.43 -1.55 6.51
C LEU A 361 -20.71 -1.06 5.24
N THR A 362 -20.62 -1.90 4.21
CA THR A 362 -19.96 -1.54 2.95
C THR A 362 -20.76 -0.50 2.15
N GLU A 363 -22.09 -0.59 2.10
CA GLU A 363 -22.91 0.40 1.41
C GLU A 363 -22.99 1.74 2.16
N THR A 364 -22.89 1.71 3.51
CA THR A 364 -23.00 2.90 4.35
C THR A 364 -21.66 3.63 4.49
N PHE A 365 -20.59 2.90 4.81
CA PHE A 365 -19.29 3.47 5.16
C PHE A 365 -18.18 3.10 4.17
N SER A 366 -18.46 2.22 3.21
CA SER A 366 -17.43 1.59 2.39
C SER A 366 -16.34 0.91 3.21
N MET A 367 -16.70 0.33 4.36
CA MET A 367 -15.77 -0.33 5.27
C MET A 367 -16.35 -1.67 5.74
N ASP A 368 -15.47 -2.61 6.05
CA ASP A 368 -15.84 -3.82 6.79
C ASP A 368 -15.90 -3.52 8.31
N ALA A 369 -16.47 -4.46 9.07
CA ALA A 369 -16.62 -4.31 10.52
C ALA A 369 -15.27 -4.12 11.25
N ARG A 370 -14.21 -4.76 10.76
CA ARG A 370 -12.88 -4.66 11.37
C ARG A 370 -12.28 -3.27 11.19
N SER A 371 -12.35 -2.71 9.98
CA SER A 371 -11.85 -1.38 9.67
C SER A 371 -12.59 -0.32 10.48
N LEU A 372 -13.91 -0.46 10.57
CA LEU A 372 -14.77 0.44 11.33
C LEU A 372 -14.46 0.40 12.84
N PHE A 373 -14.17 -0.79 13.39
CA PHE A 373 -13.77 -0.94 14.80
C PHE A 373 -12.50 -0.15 15.14
N TYR A 374 -11.51 -0.11 14.26
CA TYR A 374 -10.22 0.52 14.58
C TYR A 374 -10.19 2.04 14.34
N LEU A 375 -11.32 2.65 13.99
CA LEU A 375 -11.39 4.10 13.91
C LEU A 375 -11.50 4.73 15.30
N PRO A 376 -10.73 5.80 15.59
CA PRO A 376 -10.96 6.61 16.78
C PRO A 376 -12.35 7.26 16.71
N PHE A 377 -12.92 7.63 17.86
CA PHE A 377 -14.22 8.27 17.86
C PHE A 377 -14.16 9.65 17.19
N ASN A 378 -13.31 10.57 17.65
CA ASN A 378 -13.12 11.88 17.02
C ASN A 378 -11.66 12.10 16.56
N GLU A 379 -11.41 13.02 15.62
CA GLU A 379 -10.05 13.32 15.15
C GLU A 379 -9.17 13.94 16.25
N THR A 380 -9.75 14.56 17.27
CA THR A 380 -9.02 15.09 18.42
C THR A 380 -8.65 14.04 19.48
N ASP A 381 -9.23 12.84 19.45
CA ASP A 381 -8.77 11.67 20.20
C ASP A 381 -7.44 11.16 19.62
N VAL A 382 -7.09 11.60 18.41
CA VAL A 382 -5.74 11.48 17.83
C VAL A 382 -4.78 12.52 18.44
N VAL A 383 -5.28 13.53 19.16
CA VAL A 383 -4.52 14.74 19.55
C VAL A 383 -4.56 15.04 21.08
N SER A 384 -5.49 14.49 21.87
CA SER A 384 -5.63 14.87 23.29
C SER A 384 -5.04 13.91 24.32
N GLU A 385 -4.69 12.70 23.95
CA GLU A 385 -3.67 11.90 24.61
C GLU A 385 -2.82 11.31 23.50
N ALA A 386 -1.50 11.40 23.59
CA ALA A 386 -0.60 11.07 22.51
C ALA A 386 -0.71 9.59 22.14
N ASN A 387 -1.65 9.23 21.26
CA ASN A 387 -1.63 7.98 20.52
C ASN A 387 -0.53 8.12 19.47
N ASN A 388 0.69 8.10 20.00
CA ASN A 388 1.88 7.80 19.27
C ASN A 388 1.61 6.53 18.48
N ILE A 389 1.90 6.53 17.18
CA ILE A 389 1.76 5.36 16.32
C ILE A 389 2.42 4.10 16.89
N TYR A 390 3.43 4.22 17.77
CA TYR A 390 3.94 3.10 18.54
C TYR A 390 2.86 2.43 19.42
N GLU A 391 1.99 3.19 20.08
CA GLU A 391 0.88 2.63 20.89
C GLU A 391 -0.15 1.91 20.02
N MET A 392 -0.45 2.45 18.83
CA MET A 392 -1.30 1.75 17.84
C MET A 392 -0.66 0.44 17.34
N LEU A 393 0.67 0.38 17.31
CA LEU A 393 1.45 -0.82 16.98
C LEU A 393 1.64 -1.76 18.18
N GLY A 394 1.04 -1.44 19.34
CA GLY A 394 1.06 -2.25 20.55
C GLY A 394 2.24 -1.99 21.47
N PHE A 395 3.01 -0.92 21.27
CA PHE A 395 4.07 -0.52 22.20
C PHE A 395 3.48 0.17 23.42
N THR A 396 4.15 0.00 24.55
CA THR A 396 3.86 0.72 25.80
C THR A 396 4.98 1.72 26.07
N PHE A 397 4.64 2.98 26.36
CA PHE A 397 5.64 3.95 26.79
C PHE A 397 6.13 3.65 28.22
N LEU A 398 7.46 3.55 28.39
CA LEU A 398 8.10 3.33 29.68
C LEU A 398 8.67 4.65 30.20
N ASP A 399 7.88 5.39 31.00
CA ASP A 399 8.26 6.70 31.56
C ASP A 399 9.63 6.74 32.24
N TYR A 400 10.02 5.65 32.91
CA TYR A 400 11.27 5.57 33.66
C TYR A 400 12.51 5.38 32.79
N LYS A 401 12.33 5.02 31.50
CA LYS A 401 13.38 4.89 30.48
C LYS A 401 13.26 5.90 29.34
N GLY A 402 12.09 6.52 29.16
CA GLY A 402 11.81 7.39 28.01
C GLY A 402 11.73 6.62 26.70
N THR A 403 11.26 5.37 26.72
CA THR A 403 11.26 4.47 25.54
C THR A 403 9.86 3.93 25.26
N TYR A 404 9.51 3.79 23.99
CA TYR A 404 8.42 2.90 23.59
C TYR A 404 8.93 1.47 23.58
N PHE A 405 8.22 0.57 24.25
CA PHE A 405 8.60 -0.83 24.43
C PHE A 405 7.51 -1.76 23.91
N TYR A 406 7.91 -2.73 23.11
CA TYR A 406 7.06 -3.79 22.59
C TYR A 406 7.67 -5.15 22.98
N GLU A 407 6.81 -6.08 23.38
CA GLU A 407 7.19 -7.45 23.71
C GLU A 407 6.20 -8.43 23.06
N GLU A 408 6.74 -9.45 22.41
CA GLU A 408 5.97 -10.61 21.95
C GLU A 408 6.37 -11.82 22.77
N LEU A 409 5.38 -12.51 23.35
CA LEU A 409 5.61 -13.71 24.17
C LEU A 409 5.33 -15.02 23.40
N ASN A 410 4.48 -14.97 22.38
CA ASN A 410 4.09 -16.13 21.56
C ASN A 410 3.75 -15.67 20.12
N PRO A 411 4.05 -16.47 19.09
CA PRO A 411 4.69 -17.80 19.15
C PRO A 411 6.22 -17.75 19.32
N HIS A 412 6.83 -16.58 19.19
CA HIS A 412 8.27 -16.36 19.19
C HIS A 412 8.61 -15.16 20.09
N MET A 413 9.59 -15.30 20.98
CA MET A 413 9.84 -14.31 22.03
C MET A 413 10.88 -13.28 21.61
N PHE A 414 10.46 -12.02 21.50
CA PHE A 414 11.36 -10.89 21.25
C PHE A 414 10.88 -9.60 21.89
N GLU A 415 11.81 -8.67 22.08
CA GLU A 415 11.57 -7.32 22.58
C GLU A 415 12.09 -6.29 21.58
N LEU A 416 11.37 -5.19 21.47
CA LEU A 416 11.75 -4.04 20.67
C LEU A 416 11.53 -2.76 21.46
N SER A 417 12.56 -1.93 21.55
CA SER A 417 12.50 -0.63 22.21
C SER A 417 12.93 0.47 21.26
N ILE A 418 12.21 1.58 21.27
CA ILE A 418 12.52 2.77 20.48
C ILE A 418 12.67 3.96 21.42
N HIS A 419 13.68 4.76 21.16
CA HIS A 419 14.07 5.92 21.94
C HIS A 419 14.37 7.12 21.03
N LYS A 420 13.92 8.30 21.47
CA LYS A 420 14.34 9.59 20.95
C LYS A 420 14.68 10.46 22.16
N SER A 421 15.77 11.23 22.08
CA SER A 421 16.26 12.08 23.19
C SER A 421 15.20 13.06 23.75
N GLN A 422 14.21 13.45 22.94
CA GLN A 422 13.08 14.28 23.38
C GLN A 422 12.14 13.59 24.39
N TRP A 423 12.18 12.25 24.50
CA TRP A 423 11.37 11.45 25.41
C TRP A 423 12.03 11.23 26.79
N ASP A 424 13.26 11.72 26.98
CA ASP A 424 14.04 11.58 28.23
C ASP A 424 13.41 12.27 29.47
N GLY A 425 12.26 12.93 29.31
CA GLY A 425 11.65 13.86 30.26
C GLY A 425 11.79 13.44 31.72
N ASN A 426 10.96 12.50 32.19
CA ASN A 426 10.94 12.06 33.59
C ASN A 426 11.96 10.95 33.92
N ALA A 427 12.77 10.50 32.95
CA ALA A 427 13.73 9.43 33.15
C ALA A 427 14.93 9.91 33.98
N PRO A 428 15.23 9.27 35.14
CA PRO A 428 16.46 9.52 35.88
C PRO A 428 17.69 9.38 34.99
N GLU A 429 18.73 10.19 35.21
CA GLU A 429 19.93 10.23 34.35
C GLU A 429 20.61 8.84 34.27
N GLU A 430 20.55 8.06 35.35
CA GLU A 430 21.05 6.69 35.41
C GLU A 430 20.28 5.66 34.56
N ASN A 431 19.05 5.99 34.13
CA ASN A 431 18.18 5.10 33.35
C ASN A 431 18.07 5.51 31.87
N ARG A 432 18.70 6.62 31.48
CA ARG A 432 18.70 7.07 30.08
C ARG A 432 19.53 6.13 29.24
N VAL A 433 18.98 5.74 28.10
CA VAL A 433 19.65 4.90 27.12
C VAL A 433 20.46 5.77 26.16
N ASP A 434 21.57 5.24 25.68
CA ASP A 434 22.44 5.88 24.70
C ASP A 434 22.19 5.41 23.26
N TRP A 435 21.39 4.36 23.09
CA TRP A 435 20.88 3.85 21.82
C TRP A 435 19.49 4.41 21.50
N ASN A 436 19.16 4.46 20.22
CA ASN A 436 17.89 4.94 19.68
C ASN A 436 16.91 3.79 19.37
N MET A 437 17.41 2.59 19.11
CA MET A 437 16.58 1.39 19.05
C MET A 437 17.32 0.19 19.65
N ALA A 438 16.61 -0.66 20.38
CA ALA A 438 17.11 -1.96 20.83
C ALA A 438 16.17 -3.07 20.41
N PHE A 439 16.69 -4.05 19.69
CA PHE A 439 16.00 -5.30 19.37
C PHE A 439 16.69 -6.45 20.09
N ILE A 440 15.91 -7.28 20.78
CA ILE A 440 16.40 -8.48 21.48
C ILE A 440 15.53 -9.65 21.09
N ASP A 441 16.12 -10.64 20.43
CA ASP A 441 15.46 -11.91 20.15
C ASP A 441 16.06 -12.99 21.05
N TYR A 442 15.20 -13.76 21.71
CA TYR A 442 15.65 -14.74 22.70
C TYR A 442 15.94 -16.12 22.10
N ASP A 443 15.58 -16.39 20.85
CA ASP A 443 15.79 -17.70 20.23
C ASP A 443 16.02 -17.66 18.70
N VAL A 444 17.19 -17.17 18.29
CA VAL A 444 17.67 -17.31 16.91
C VAL A 444 18.48 -18.60 16.79
N ASN A 445 17.79 -19.72 16.53
CA ASN A 445 18.38 -21.08 16.48
C ASN A 445 19.17 -21.43 17.77
N GLY A 446 18.60 -21.13 18.93
CA GLY A 446 19.19 -21.38 20.24
C GLY A 446 20.16 -20.29 20.71
N TYR A 447 20.24 -19.15 20.01
CA TYR A 447 21.04 -17.99 20.39
C TYR A 447 20.16 -16.82 20.81
N GLN A 448 20.61 -16.05 21.79
CA GLN A 448 20.05 -14.73 22.06
C GLN A 448 20.75 -13.70 21.17
N LEU A 449 20.00 -12.98 20.35
CA LEU A 449 20.47 -11.87 19.51
C LEU A 449 20.10 -10.54 20.16
N ARG A 450 21.05 -9.60 20.19
CA ARG A 450 20.83 -8.21 20.61
C ARG A 450 21.37 -7.28 19.53
N MET A 451 20.57 -6.30 19.15
CA MET A 451 20.95 -5.25 18.19
C MET A 451 20.63 -3.89 18.77
N LEU A 452 21.61 -3.00 18.85
CA LEU A 452 21.45 -1.62 19.32
C LEU A 452 21.78 -0.66 18.19
N TYR A 453 20.83 0.20 17.82
CA TYR A 453 21.00 1.25 16.82
C TYR A 453 21.33 2.58 17.46
N TYR A 454 22.28 3.31 16.88
CA TYR A 454 22.66 4.66 17.27
C TYR A 454 22.49 5.59 16.05
N GLU A 455 21.53 6.52 16.16
CA GLU A 455 21.12 7.42 15.09
C GLU A 455 22.23 8.44 14.74
N ALA A 456 22.93 8.96 15.74
CA ALA A 456 23.96 9.98 15.55
C ALA A 456 25.16 9.48 14.73
N GLU A 457 25.56 8.22 14.94
CA GLU A 457 26.64 7.57 14.20
C GLU A 457 26.15 6.79 12.98
N ASN A 458 24.83 6.65 12.82
CA ASN A 458 24.17 5.72 11.90
C ASN A 458 24.85 4.33 11.91
N LYS A 459 24.84 3.68 13.08
CA LYS A 459 25.48 2.38 13.27
C LYS A 459 24.63 1.43 14.09
N PHE A 460 24.85 0.15 13.89
CA PHE A 460 24.34 -0.91 14.74
C PHE A 460 25.48 -1.62 15.45
N ASP A 461 25.32 -1.83 16.76
CA ASP A 461 26.11 -2.81 17.51
C ASP A 461 25.30 -4.08 17.65
N VAL A 462 25.83 -5.18 17.12
CA VAL A 462 25.18 -6.50 17.09
C VAL A 462 25.94 -7.44 17.99
N GLN A 463 25.23 -8.15 18.85
CA GLN A 463 25.76 -9.11 19.80
C GLN A 463 24.92 -10.38 19.76
N ILE A 464 25.56 -11.53 19.84
CA ILE A 464 24.89 -12.83 19.92
C ILE A 464 25.56 -13.70 20.98
N GLU A 465 24.75 -14.38 21.80
CA GLU A 465 25.24 -15.23 22.89
C GLU A 465 24.51 -16.59 22.92
N ARG A 466 25.26 -17.65 23.21
CA ARG A 466 24.72 -18.97 23.61
C ARG A 466 25.66 -19.63 24.60
N ASP A 467 25.13 -20.03 25.76
CA ASP A 467 25.86 -20.77 26.80
C ASP A 467 27.18 -20.09 27.25
N GLY A 468 27.21 -18.76 27.33
CA GLY A 468 28.40 -17.97 27.69
C GLY A 468 29.45 -17.85 26.58
N ALA A 469 29.18 -18.36 25.37
CA ALA A 469 29.94 -18.02 24.17
C ALA A 469 29.28 -16.83 23.46
N GLU A 470 30.06 -15.76 23.30
CA GLU A 470 29.59 -14.48 22.77
C GLU A 470 30.34 -14.12 21.49
N ALA A 471 29.64 -13.51 20.54
CA ALA A 471 30.24 -12.79 19.42
C ALA A 471 29.56 -11.44 19.22
N ALA A 472 30.32 -10.45 18.75
CA ALA A 472 29.77 -9.13 18.46
C ALA A 472 30.48 -8.47 17.29
N PHE A 473 29.78 -7.57 16.61
CA PHE A 473 30.35 -6.66 15.64
C PHE A 473 29.56 -5.35 15.52
N THR A 474 30.17 -4.34 14.92
CA THR A 474 29.48 -3.09 14.52
C THR A 474 29.29 -3.04 13.01
N PHE A 475 28.14 -2.60 12.51
CA PHE A 475 27.94 -2.32 11.08
C PHE A 475 27.33 -0.94 10.84
N TYR A 476 27.63 -0.37 9.67
CA TYR A 476 27.17 0.95 9.23
C TYR A 476 26.31 0.80 7.96
N PRO A 477 24.98 1.05 8.02
CA PRO A 477 24.07 0.81 6.89
C PRO A 477 24.44 1.56 5.59
N ASP A 478 24.93 2.80 5.69
CA ASP A 478 25.19 3.66 4.52
C ASP A 478 26.47 3.35 3.75
N SER A 479 27.42 2.64 4.38
CA SER A 479 28.79 2.49 3.85
C SER A 479 29.21 1.05 3.60
N ASP A 480 28.40 0.05 3.97
CA ASP A 480 28.77 -1.38 3.99
C ASP A 480 30.10 -1.62 4.76
N GLU A 481 30.48 -0.70 5.66
CA GLU A 481 31.66 -0.83 6.49
C GLU A 481 31.34 -1.64 7.76
N TYR A 482 32.29 -2.48 8.16
CA TYR A 482 32.20 -3.28 9.37
C TYR A 482 33.28 -2.84 10.35
N GLY A 483 32.86 -2.61 11.58
CA GLY A 483 33.69 -2.06 12.64
C GLY A 483 34.40 -3.12 13.47
N TRP A 484 34.37 -2.92 14.78
CA TRP A 484 34.99 -3.80 15.76
C TRP A 484 34.37 -5.21 15.72
N GLU A 485 35.15 -6.23 16.04
CA GLU A 485 34.71 -7.63 16.12
C GLU A 485 35.19 -8.27 17.41
N TYR A 486 34.38 -9.16 17.96
CA TYR A 486 34.68 -9.92 19.17
C TYR A 486 34.26 -11.38 19.05
N PRO A 487 35.03 -12.34 19.61
CA PRO A 487 36.36 -12.16 20.20
C PRO A 487 37.49 -12.05 19.15
N ASP A 488 37.27 -12.62 17.97
CA ASP A 488 38.11 -12.53 16.78
C ASP A 488 37.25 -12.86 15.54
N LEU A 489 37.70 -12.41 14.36
CA LEU A 489 36.99 -12.55 13.08
C LEU A 489 36.52 -13.98 12.81
N GLN A 490 37.38 -14.99 12.99
CA GLN A 490 37.03 -16.38 12.65
C GLN A 490 35.99 -16.94 13.60
N THR A 491 36.12 -16.64 14.90
CA THR A 491 35.17 -17.09 15.92
C THR A 491 33.82 -16.42 15.75
N ALA A 492 33.80 -15.09 15.54
CA ALA A 492 32.57 -14.34 15.32
C ALA A 492 31.83 -14.86 14.08
N HIS A 493 32.52 -14.99 12.95
CA HIS A 493 31.94 -15.50 11.72
C HIS A 493 31.34 -16.89 11.88
N ARG A 494 32.01 -17.78 12.63
CA ARG A 494 31.50 -19.13 12.89
C ARG A 494 30.22 -19.10 13.71
N ILE A 495 30.15 -18.24 14.74
CA ILE A 495 28.99 -18.15 15.62
C ILE A 495 27.78 -17.56 14.89
N PHE A 496 27.95 -16.45 14.17
CA PHE A 496 26.87 -15.85 13.38
C PHE A 496 26.38 -16.80 12.27
N ASN A 497 27.30 -17.48 11.57
CA ASN A 497 26.89 -18.48 10.58
C ASN A 497 26.09 -19.65 11.21
N ASP A 498 26.44 -20.09 12.42
CA ASP A 498 25.69 -21.15 13.12
C ASP A 498 24.27 -20.66 13.48
N ALA A 499 24.16 -19.45 14.02
CA ALA A 499 22.88 -18.85 14.42
C ALA A 499 21.93 -18.61 13.24
N PHE A 500 22.45 -18.16 12.09
CA PHE A 500 21.61 -17.89 10.91
C PHE A 500 21.56 -19.07 9.92
N GLY A 501 22.18 -20.21 10.24
CA GLY A 501 22.16 -21.40 9.39
C GLY A 501 22.93 -21.24 8.07
N THR A 502 23.91 -20.33 8.02
CA THR A 502 24.65 -19.97 6.82
C THR A 502 26.05 -20.59 6.79
N LYS A 503 26.70 -20.56 5.62
CA LYS A 503 28.13 -20.90 5.44
C LYS A 503 28.87 -19.81 4.67
N ALA A 504 28.33 -18.60 4.73
CA ALA A 504 28.80 -17.47 3.96
C ALA A 504 30.16 -16.99 4.51
N LYS A 505 30.99 -16.46 3.61
CA LYS A 505 32.23 -15.77 3.99
C LYS A 505 31.95 -14.39 4.59
N GLU A 506 30.78 -13.83 4.31
CA GLU A 506 30.30 -12.54 4.79
C GLU A 506 29.03 -12.80 5.61
N MET A 507 29.03 -12.36 6.87
CA MET A 507 27.99 -12.70 7.84
C MET A 507 27.21 -11.49 8.35
N TYR A 508 27.70 -10.28 8.05
CA TYR A 508 27.31 -9.07 8.76
C TYR A 508 25.92 -8.54 8.40
N HIS A 509 25.41 -8.88 7.22
CA HIS A 509 24.07 -8.46 6.80
C HIS A 509 22.95 -9.33 7.39
N TRP A 510 23.24 -10.58 7.78
CA TRP A 510 22.20 -11.52 8.23
C TRP A 510 21.39 -11.03 9.43
N PRO A 511 21.99 -10.42 10.47
CA PRO A 511 21.20 -9.86 11.57
C PRO A 511 20.29 -8.70 11.14
N ALA A 512 20.75 -7.86 10.21
CA ALA A 512 19.94 -6.76 9.69
C ALA A 512 18.78 -7.28 8.83
N ASP A 513 19.04 -8.21 7.91
CA ASP A 513 18.01 -8.87 7.10
C ASP A 513 16.98 -9.59 7.99
N TYR A 514 17.45 -10.23 9.08
CA TYR A 514 16.59 -10.89 10.05
C TYR A 514 15.71 -9.89 10.80
N LEU A 515 16.28 -8.80 11.33
CA LEU A 515 15.53 -7.72 11.95
C LEU A 515 14.45 -7.19 10.99
N GLU A 516 14.82 -6.86 9.75
CA GLU A 516 13.87 -6.38 8.74
C GLU A 516 12.73 -7.38 8.50
N SER A 517 13.04 -8.69 8.44
CA SER A 517 12.02 -9.72 8.29
C SER A 517 11.05 -9.77 9.48
N VAL A 518 11.56 -9.65 10.71
CA VAL A 518 10.74 -9.65 11.93
C VAL A 518 9.85 -8.41 11.97
N LEU A 519 10.40 -7.24 11.67
CA LEU A 519 9.61 -5.99 11.64
C LEU A 519 8.54 -6.02 10.54
N GLN A 520 8.89 -6.54 9.35
CA GLN A 520 7.97 -6.63 8.23
C GLN A 520 6.85 -7.66 8.47
N GLU A 521 7.14 -8.77 9.13
CA GLU A 521 6.15 -9.77 9.54
C GLU A 521 5.25 -9.23 10.65
N ARG A 522 5.82 -8.58 11.67
CA ARG A 522 5.06 -8.16 12.84
C ARG A 522 4.27 -6.87 12.61
N PHE A 523 4.93 -5.85 12.08
CA PHE A 523 4.39 -4.49 11.98
C PHE A 523 4.03 -4.11 10.54
N GLY A 524 4.36 -4.95 9.56
CA GLY A 524 4.11 -4.64 8.15
C GLY A 524 5.06 -3.61 7.55
N MET A 525 6.13 -3.24 8.26
CA MET A 525 7.06 -2.17 7.88
C MET A 525 8.51 -2.51 8.27
N GLY A 526 9.47 -1.85 7.64
CA GLY A 526 10.90 -2.05 7.90
C GLY A 526 11.46 -1.13 8.99
N PHE A 527 12.73 -1.29 9.31
CA PHE A 527 13.42 -0.55 10.37
C PHE A 527 13.30 0.97 10.22
N GLU A 528 13.63 1.52 9.05
CA GLU A 528 13.59 2.97 8.82
C GLU A 528 12.19 3.56 8.99
N ALA A 529 11.17 2.86 8.49
CA ALA A 529 9.78 3.29 8.58
C ALA A 529 9.28 3.28 10.03
N LEU A 530 9.60 2.22 10.77
CA LEU A 530 9.22 2.10 12.17
C LEU A 530 9.97 3.13 13.03
N PHE A 531 11.25 3.39 12.75
CA PHE A 531 12.03 4.37 13.51
C PHE A 531 11.68 5.83 13.16
N GLY A 532 11.24 6.11 11.94
CA GLY A 532 11.03 7.46 11.39
C GLY A 532 9.70 8.14 11.74
N PHE A 533 8.84 7.53 12.57
CA PHE A 533 7.48 8.02 12.81
C PHE A 533 7.33 9.41 13.49
N PHE A 534 8.43 10.05 13.91
CA PHE A 534 8.41 11.36 14.59
C PHE A 534 9.15 12.48 13.86
N ASP A 535 9.66 12.24 12.66
CA ASP A 535 10.43 13.24 11.89
C ASP A 535 9.60 13.98 10.84
#